data_AF-A0A7Y4VVH3-F1
#
_entry.id   AF-A0A7Y4VVH3-F1
#
_cell.length_a   1.000
_cell.length_b   1.000
_cell.length_c   1.000
_cell.angle_alpha   90.00
_cell.angle_beta   90.00
_cell.angle_gamma   90.00
#
_symmetry.space_group_name_H-M   'P 1'
#
loop_
_entity.id
_entity.type
_entity.pdbx_description
1 polymer ?
#
loop_
_entity_poly.entity_id
_entity_poly.type
_entity_poly.pdbx_seq_one_letter_code
_entity_poly.pdbx_strand_id
1 'polypeptide(L)'
;MKLNTAKEVWIARIIAWVVLGVISCGIIFGTTFMLGPSLFAIPNLNDKIALAVFCPGATSSSTQEGASTPTTSDPTGTYGHTVEVTCYFADGSTKIIRNEQYALASIGGMFGIGGLIGILISIPLMLVPFFLIRKKKE
;
A
#
# COMPACT_ATOMS: atom_id res chain seq x y z
N MET A 1 5.09 22.55 -33.17
CA MET A 1 4.85 24.01 -33.09
C MET A 1 6.04 24.66 -32.40
N LYS A 2 6.71 25.64 -33.03
CA LYS A 2 7.73 26.46 -32.36
C LYS A 2 6.99 27.49 -31.51
N LEU A 3 7.17 27.42 -30.19
CA LEU A 3 6.67 28.41 -29.24
C LEU A 3 7.54 29.66 -29.43
N ASN A 4 6.93 30.76 -29.89
CA ASN A 4 7.66 31.94 -30.37
C ASN A 4 7.90 32.98 -29.27
N THR A 5 7.35 32.79 -28.08
CA THR A 5 7.57 33.69 -26.93
C THR A 5 7.84 32.94 -25.62
N ALA A 6 8.66 33.55 -24.75
CA ALA A 6 9.00 32.97 -23.44
C ALA A 6 7.75 32.69 -22.56
N LYS A 7 6.67 33.45 -22.77
CA LYS A 7 5.37 33.28 -22.10
C LYS A 7 4.68 31.96 -22.50
N GLU A 8 4.65 31.64 -23.79
CA GLU A 8 4.04 30.41 -24.30
C GLU A 8 4.78 29.15 -23.80
N VAL A 9 6.11 29.21 -23.72
CA VAL A 9 6.94 28.11 -23.17
C VAL A 9 6.62 27.85 -21.71
N TRP A 10 6.39 28.91 -20.92
CA TRP A 10 6.02 28.79 -19.51
C TRP A 10 4.62 28.20 -19.32
N ILE A 11 3.65 28.64 -20.13
CA ILE A 11 2.28 28.11 -20.10
C ILE A 11 2.29 26.62 -20.48
N ALA A 12 3.00 26.23 -21.54
CA ALA A 12 3.12 24.83 -21.95
C ALA A 12 3.75 23.95 -20.85
N ARG A 13 4.73 24.48 -20.10
CA ARG A 13 5.32 23.78 -18.96
C ARG A 13 4.32 23.60 -17.82
N ILE A 14 3.56 24.64 -17.45
CA ILE A 14 2.54 24.55 -16.40
C ILE A 14 1.50 23.48 -16.77
N ILE A 15 1.00 23.50 -18.01
CA ILE A 15 0.03 22.49 -18.49
C ILE A 15 0.63 21.08 -18.38
N ALA A 16 1.89 20.89 -18.80
CA ALA A 16 2.56 19.60 -18.68
C ALA A 16 2.68 19.13 -17.22
N TRP A 17 3.00 20.03 -16.29
CA TRP A 17 3.06 19.71 -14.86
C TRP A 17 1.69 19.37 -14.27
N VAL A 18 0.64 20.08 -14.66
CA VAL A 18 -0.73 19.79 -14.23
C VAL A 18 -1.16 18.42 -14.73
N VAL A 19 -0.92 18.12 -16.01
CA VAL A 19 -1.26 16.81 -16.61
C VAL A 19 -0.50 15.68 -15.93
N LEU A 20 0.82 15.83 -15.72
CA LEU A 20 1.63 14.84 -15.00
C LEU A 20 1.18 14.68 -13.54
N GLY A 21 0.80 15.78 -12.88
CA GLY A 21 0.24 15.74 -11.53
C GLY A 21 -1.06 14.94 -11.46
N VAL A 22 -1.99 15.17 -12.39
CA VAL A 22 -3.26 14.43 -12.46
C VAL A 22 -3.02 12.94 -12.71
N ILE A 23 -2.12 12.60 -13.64
CA ILE A 23 -1.77 11.20 -13.93
C ILE A 23 -1.13 10.53 -12.70
N SER A 24 -0.18 11.22 -12.05
CA SER A 24 0.48 10.75 -10.82
C SER A 24 -0.52 10.50 -9.70
N CYS A 25 -1.47 11.42 -9.48
CA CYS A 25 -2.55 11.23 -8.51
C CYS A 25 -3.41 10.02 -8.86
N GLY A 26 -3.75 9.84 -10.15
CA GLY A 26 -4.49 8.66 -10.62
C GLY A 26 -3.76 7.35 -10.36
N ILE A 27 -2.44 7.31 -10.56
CA ILE A 27 -1.59 6.15 -10.28
C ILE A 27 -1.57 5.85 -8.78
N ILE A 28 -1.32 6.85 -7.93
CA ILE A 28 -1.31 6.68 -6.47
C ILE A 28 -2.68 6.18 -6.00
N PHE A 29 -3.76 6.75 -6.51
CA PHE A 29 -5.11 6.33 -6.15
C PHE A 29 -5.39 4.88 -6.59
N GLY A 30 -5.11 4.53 -7.86
CA GLY A 30 -5.33 3.19 -8.38
C GLY A 30 -4.47 2.14 -7.67
N THR A 31 -3.21 2.44 -7.38
CA THR A 31 -2.32 1.53 -6.65
C THR A 31 -2.74 1.36 -5.19
N THR A 32 -3.18 2.43 -4.52
CA THR A 32 -3.63 2.38 -3.12
C THR A 32 -4.95 1.62 -2.98
N PHE A 33 -5.94 1.89 -3.83
CA PHE A 33 -7.31 1.40 -3.65
C PHE A 33 -7.67 0.17 -4.50
N MET A 34 -6.90 -0.16 -5.55
CA MET A 34 -7.13 -1.38 -6.33
C MET A 34 -6.04 -2.42 -6.08
N LEU A 35 -4.76 -2.04 -6.22
CA LEU A 35 -3.64 -2.97 -6.01
C LEU A 35 -3.41 -3.27 -4.53
N GLY A 36 -3.55 -2.29 -3.63
CA GLY A 36 -3.41 -2.50 -2.19
C GLY A 36 -4.31 -3.63 -1.67
N PRO A 37 -5.64 -3.55 -1.87
CA PRO A 37 -6.57 -4.60 -1.46
C PRO A 37 -6.37 -5.93 -2.20
N SER A 38 -5.94 -5.93 -3.47
CA SER A 38 -5.69 -7.19 -4.17
C SER A 38 -4.50 -7.97 -3.59
N LEU A 39 -3.57 -7.29 -2.91
CA LEU A 39 -2.51 -7.93 -2.14
C LEU A 39 -3.04 -8.63 -0.86
N PHE A 40 -4.25 -8.29 -0.36
CA PHE A 40 -4.91 -9.01 0.74
C PHE A 40 -5.15 -10.48 0.39
N ALA A 41 -5.45 -10.76 -0.88
CA ALA A 41 -5.76 -12.10 -1.35
C ALA A 41 -4.54 -13.02 -1.41
N ILE A 42 -3.32 -12.50 -1.17
CA ILE A 42 -2.09 -13.30 -1.18
C ILE A 42 -1.88 -13.91 0.21
N PRO A 43 -2.03 -15.24 0.38
CA PRO A 43 -1.78 -15.90 1.65
C PRO A 43 -0.32 -15.68 2.08
N ASN A 44 -0.08 -15.52 3.38
CA ASN A 44 1.19 -15.19 4.05
C ASN A 44 1.64 -13.72 4.01
N LEU A 45 1.11 -12.87 3.14
CA LEU A 45 1.52 -11.46 3.12
C LEU A 45 1.00 -10.72 4.35
N ASN A 46 -0.24 -11.01 4.73
CA ASN A 46 -0.92 -10.39 5.87
C ASN A 46 -0.27 -10.76 7.20
N ASP A 47 0.12 -12.04 7.34
CA ASP A 47 0.84 -12.51 8.52
C ASP A 47 2.19 -11.82 8.67
N LYS A 48 2.94 -11.67 7.58
CA LYS A 48 4.22 -10.96 7.59
C LYS A 48 4.08 -9.49 7.95
N ILE A 49 3.05 -8.82 7.45
CA ILE A 49 2.75 -7.42 7.78
C ILE A 49 2.38 -7.30 9.27
N ALA A 50 1.48 -8.16 9.76
CA ALA A 50 1.07 -8.15 11.15
C ALA A 50 2.24 -8.45 12.10
N LEU A 51 3.10 -9.41 11.75
CA LEU A 51 4.33 -9.73 12.48
C LEU A 51 5.30 -8.54 12.49
N ALA A 52 5.54 -7.91 11.33
CA ALA A 52 6.44 -6.78 11.24
C ALA A 52 5.96 -5.57 12.06
N VAL A 53 4.64 -5.35 12.16
CA VAL A 53 4.05 -4.22 12.88
C VAL A 53 3.95 -4.47 14.38
N PHE A 54 3.48 -5.65 14.80
CA PHE A 54 3.15 -5.92 16.21
C PHE A 54 4.14 -6.82 16.95
N CYS A 55 4.94 -7.62 16.25
CA CYS A 55 5.92 -8.53 16.82
C CYS A 55 7.29 -8.41 16.12
N PRO A 56 7.92 -7.23 16.13
CA PRO A 56 9.23 -7.06 15.52
C PRO A 56 10.25 -7.99 16.21
N GLY A 57 10.93 -8.84 15.43
CA GLY A 57 11.95 -9.74 15.96
C GLY A 57 11.44 -11.09 16.50
N ALA A 58 10.19 -11.47 16.24
CA ALA A 58 9.72 -12.83 16.53
C ALA A 58 10.48 -13.86 15.68
N THR A 59 10.93 -14.95 16.32
CA THR A 59 11.66 -16.05 15.67
C THR A 59 10.72 -17.04 14.98
N SER A 60 9.51 -17.18 15.52
CA SER A 60 8.46 -18.02 14.94
C SER A 60 7.08 -17.48 15.31
N SER A 61 6.08 -17.83 14.52
CA SER A 61 4.70 -17.42 14.71
C SER A 61 3.77 -18.61 14.48
N SER A 62 2.76 -18.76 15.35
CA SER A 62 1.68 -19.72 15.16
C SER A 62 0.38 -18.96 14.97
N THR A 63 -0.28 -19.19 13.84
CA THR A 63 -1.61 -18.65 13.55
C THR A 63 -2.64 -19.69 13.98
N GLN A 64 -3.54 -19.33 14.87
CA GLN A 64 -4.75 -20.10 15.17
C GLN A 64 -5.94 -19.40 14.53
N GLU A 65 -6.63 -20.13 13.65
CA GLU A 65 -7.90 -19.71 13.09
C GLU A 65 -9.02 -20.34 13.93
N GLY A 66 -9.83 -19.49 14.53
CA GLY A 66 -11.05 -19.91 15.22
C GLY A 66 -12.13 -20.34 14.23
N ALA A 67 -13.17 -20.98 14.77
CA ALA A 67 -14.32 -21.44 14.00
C ALA A 67 -14.98 -20.28 13.22
N SER A 68 -15.43 -20.54 11.99
CA SER A 68 -16.22 -19.57 11.22
C SER A 68 -17.49 -19.26 12.00
N THR A 69 -17.66 -18.03 12.45
CA THR A 69 -18.91 -17.58 13.04
C THR A 69 -19.55 -16.52 12.15
N PRO A 70 -20.89 -16.48 12.07
CA PRO A 70 -21.57 -15.43 11.34
C PRO A 70 -21.25 -14.08 12.01
N THR A 71 -20.71 -13.14 11.23
CA THR A 71 -20.40 -11.79 11.72
C THR A 71 -21.63 -10.90 11.82
N THR A 72 -22.77 -11.38 11.33
CA THR A 72 -24.04 -10.66 11.32
C THR A 72 -25.15 -11.60 11.78
N SER A 73 -26.26 -11.01 12.26
CA SER A 73 -27.48 -11.75 12.61
C SER A 73 -28.32 -12.15 11.38
N ASP A 74 -27.87 -11.81 10.16
CA ASP A 74 -28.59 -12.16 8.94
C ASP A 74 -28.23 -13.58 8.45
N PRO A 75 -29.22 -14.37 8.00
CA PRO A 75 -28.98 -15.74 7.52
C PRO A 75 -28.15 -15.81 6.22
N THR A 76 -27.96 -14.69 5.53
CA THR A 76 -27.07 -14.50 4.37
C THR A 76 -25.81 -13.69 4.70
N GLY A 77 -25.54 -13.50 6.00
CA GLY A 77 -24.43 -12.71 6.51
C GLY A 77 -23.06 -13.24 6.14
N THR A 78 -22.08 -12.34 6.16
CA THR A 78 -20.67 -12.69 6.01
C THR A 78 -20.20 -13.57 7.16
N TYR A 79 -19.51 -14.66 6.84
CA TYR A 79 -18.84 -15.49 7.83
C TYR A 79 -17.45 -14.91 8.08
N GLY A 80 -17.10 -14.77 9.36
CA GLY A 80 -15.79 -14.30 9.79
C GLY A 80 -15.08 -15.39 10.57
N HIS A 81 -13.76 -15.41 10.43
CA HIS A 81 -12.89 -16.21 11.28
C HIS A 81 -12.20 -15.28 12.26
N THR A 82 -12.07 -15.71 13.51
CA THR A 82 -11.20 -15.05 14.47
C THR A 82 -9.79 -15.54 14.22
N VAL A 83 -8.89 -14.67 13.79
CA VAL A 83 -7.47 -15.01 13.64
C VAL A 83 -6.73 -14.52 14.88
N GLU A 84 -6.06 -15.44 15.58
CA GLU A 84 -5.14 -15.11 16.67
C GLU A 84 -3.73 -15.55 16.28
N VAL A 85 -2.80 -14.59 16.28
CA VAL A 85 -1.40 -14.86 15.96
C VAL A 85 -0.59 -14.81 17.24
N THR A 86 0.02 -15.94 17.60
CA THR A 86 0.95 -16.02 18.73
C THR A 86 2.37 -15.92 18.21
N CYS A 87 3.10 -14.89 18.65
CA CYS A 87 4.50 -14.65 18.34
C CYS A 87 5.39 -15.23 19.44
N TYR A 88 6.45 -15.93 19.05
CA TYR A 88 7.49 -16.44 19.95
C TYR A 88 8.79 -15.66 19.71
N PHE A 89 9.39 -15.16 20.78
CA PHE A 89 10.63 -14.38 20.74
C PHE A 89 11.83 -15.22 21.20
N ALA A 90 13.03 -14.79 20.82
CA ALA A 90 14.29 -15.48 21.15
C ALA A 90 14.60 -15.53 22.66
N ASP A 91 13.98 -14.64 23.44
CA ASP A 91 14.06 -14.60 24.91
C ASP A 91 13.08 -15.58 25.59
N GLY A 92 12.30 -16.34 24.80
CA GLY A 92 11.28 -17.27 25.29
C GLY A 92 9.95 -16.60 25.66
N SER A 93 9.84 -15.28 25.49
CA SER A 93 8.56 -14.58 25.71
C SER A 93 7.58 -14.84 24.57
N THR A 94 6.28 -14.76 24.89
CA THR A 94 5.20 -14.92 23.92
C THR A 94 4.29 -13.70 23.93
N LYS A 95 3.90 -13.24 22.74
CA LYS A 95 2.90 -12.17 22.58
C LYS A 95 1.78 -12.63 21.68
N ILE A 96 0.55 -12.38 22.11
CA ILE A 96 -0.66 -12.72 21.35
C ILE A 96 -1.16 -11.44 20.68
N ILE A 97 -1.30 -11.48 19.36
CA ILE A 97 -1.96 -10.45 18.57
C ILE A 97 -3.44 -10.87 18.44
N ARG A 98 -4.33 -10.01 18.97
CA ARG A 98 -5.77 -10.21 18.86
C ARG A 98 -6.27 -9.93 17.44
N ASN A 99 -7.39 -10.54 17.07
CA ASN A 99 -8.02 -10.40 15.75
C ASN A 99 -8.20 -8.94 15.30
N GLU A 100 -8.63 -8.06 16.21
CA GLU A 100 -8.81 -6.62 15.93
C GLU A 100 -7.51 -5.92 15.52
N GLN A 101 -6.39 -6.27 16.15
CA GLN A 101 -5.08 -5.68 15.86
C GLN A 101 -4.54 -6.23 14.54
N TYR A 102 -4.70 -7.53 14.32
CA TYR A 102 -4.33 -8.18 13.06
C TYR A 102 -5.07 -7.57 11.87
N ALA A 103 -6.40 -7.41 11.98
CA ALA A 103 -7.21 -6.77 10.94
C ALA A 103 -6.74 -5.35 10.67
N LEU A 104 -6.48 -4.54 11.70
CA LEU A 104 -6.01 -3.17 11.53
C LEU A 104 -4.63 -3.09 10.85
N ALA A 105 -3.68 -3.95 11.23
CA ALA A 105 -2.37 -4.01 10.57
C ALA A 105 -2.45 -4.48 9.12
N SER A 106 -3.30 -5.46 8.83
CA SER A 106 -3.50 -5.94 7.45
C SER A 106 -4.05 -4.83 6.56
N ILE A 107 -5.11 -4.14 7.00
CA ILE A 107 -5.74 -3.03 6.27
C ILE A 107 -4.74 -1.89 6.10
N GLY A 108 -4.10 -1.45 7.19
CA GLY A 108 -3.13 -0.35 7.16
C GLY A 108 -1.91 -0.68 6.29
N GLY A 109 -1.40 -1.92 6.38
CA GLY A 109 -0.27 -2.38 5.59
C GLY A 109 -0.58 -2.44 4.10
N MET A 110 -1.80 -2.78 3.70
CA MET A 110 -2.17 -2.86 2.27
C MET A 110 -2.31 -1.51 1.61
N PHE A 111 -3.02 -0.58 2.25
CA PHE A 111 -3.09 0.78 1.76
C PHE A 111 -1.70 1.42 1.78
N GLY A 112 -0.88 1.11 2.80
CA GLY A 112 0.51 1.54 2.89
C GLY A 112 1.37 1.02 1.74
N ILE A 113 1.33 -0.29 1.46
CA ILE A 113 2.11 -0.92 0.37
C ILE A 113 1.61 -0.43 -0.99
N GLY A 114 0.29 -0.40 -1.20
CA GLY A 114 -0.31 0.13 -2.43
C GLY A 114 0.10 1.57 -2.68
N GLY A 115 0.04 2.42 -1.66
CA GLY A 115 0.50 3.81 -1.72
C GLY A 115 2.00 3.93 -1.98
N LEU A 116 2.82 3.09 -1.35
CA LEU A 116 4.27 3.03 -1.59
C LEU A 116 4.59 2.68 -3.05
N ILE A 117 3.92 1.67 -3.61
CA ILE A 117 4.07 1.29 -5.03
C ILE A 117 3.66 2.46 -5.93
N GLY A 118 2.53 3.11 -5.61
CA GLY A 118 2.07 4.31 -6.31
C GLY A 118 3.11 5.42 -6.35
N ILE A 119 3.67 5.77 -5.19
CA ILE A 119 4.71 6.79 -5.07
C ILE A 119 5.97 6.41 -5.86
N LEU A 120 6.38 5.14 -5.77
CA LEU A 120 7.59 4.63 -6.42
C LEU A 120 7.48 4.68 -7.96
N ILE A 121 6.28 4.56 -8.51
CA ILE A 121 6.02 4.72 -9.96
C ILE A 121 5.84 6.19 -10.33
N SER A 122 5.11 6.95 -9.51
CA SER A 122 4.77 8.35 -9.77
C SER A 122 5.97 9.29 -9.75
N ILE A 123 6.92 9.10 -8.83
CA ILE A 123 8.12 9.94 -8.71
C ILE A 123 8.98 9.91 -9.99
N PRO A 124 9.38 8.72 -10.52
CA PRO A 124 10.08 8.63 -11.79
C PRO A 124 9.30 9.25 -12.94
N LEU A 125 7.98 9.03 -13.01
CA LEU A 125 7.13 9.60 -14.06
C LEU A 125 7.18 11.12 -14.08
N MET A 126 7.25 11.75 -12.91
CA MET A 126 7.34 13.21 -12.77
C MET A 126 8.76 13.74 -13.02
N LEU A 127 9.79 13.03 -12.55
CA LEU A 127 11.17 13.51 -12.55
C LEU A 127 11.95 13.16 -13.82
N VAL A 128 11.74 12.00 -14.43
CA VAL A 128 12.47 11.55 -15.62
C VAL A 128 12.32 12.53 -16.81
N PRO A 129 11.12 13.03 -17.15
CA PRO A 129 10.97 14.02 -18.20
C PRO A 129 11.75 15.31 -17.90
N PHE A 130 11.79 15.72 -16.63
CA PHE A 130 12.54 16.90 -16.21
C PHE A 130 14.05 16.73 -16.41
N PHE A 131 14.62 15.59 -16.01
CA PHE A 131 16.03 15.30 -16.20
C PHE A 131 16.41 15.14 -17.68
N LEU A 132 15.58 14.48 -18.49
CA LEU A 132 15.82 14.30 -19.93
C LEU A 132 15.77 15.63 -20.70
N ILE A 133 14.84 16.52 -20.35
CA ILE A 133 14.75 17.86 -20.97
C ILE A 133 15.95 18.73 -20.58
N ARG A 134 16.48 18.57 -19.36
CA ARG A 134 17.64 19.32 -18.89
C ARG A 134 18.94 18.89 -19.57
N LYS A 135 19.16 17.58 -19.72
CA LYS A 135 20.34 17.02 -20.41
C LYS A 135 20.42 17.36 -21.90
N LYS A 136 19.30 17.59 -22.58
CA LYS A 136 19.31 18.02 -24.00
C LYS A 136 19.68 19.50 -24.20
N LYS A 137 19.84 20.27 -23.13
CA LYS A 137 20.17 21.70 -23.19
C LYS A 137 21.63 22.02 -22.85
N GLU A 138 22.40 21.05 -22.37
CA GLU A 138 23.87 21.10 -22.32
C GLU A 138 24.43 20.53 -23.62
#